data_AF-A0A7C2ABE3-F1
#
_entry.id   AF-A0A7C2ABE3-F1
#
_cell.length_a   1.000
_cell.length_b   1.000
_cell.length_c   1.000
_cell.angle_alpha   90.00
_cell.angle_beta   90.00
_cell.angle_gamma   90.00
#
_symmetry.space_group_name_H-M   'P 1'
#
loop_
_entity.id
_entity.type
_entity.pdbx_description
1 polymer ?
#
loop_
_entity_poly.entity_id
_entity_poly.type
_entity_poly.pdbx_seq_one_letter_code
_entity_poly.pdbx_strand_id
1 'polypeptide(L)'
;MYKTMAHNPVYMEATWNKVKAVLHEERKLDLLTKDIIALTVSVMSGCDYCISVYTAAVRNMGLDDEAILEIMTVVDLFSGLNKFNSSLQVDHDEKPWYGCGG
;
A
#
# COMPACT_ATOMS: atom_id res chain seq x y z
N MET A 1 -10.78 12.98 -6.23
CA MET A 1 -9.69 13.70 -5.53
C MET A 1 -9.16 14.90 -6.30
N TYR A 2 -8.47 14.73 -7.43
CA TYR A 2 -7.79 15.84 -8.13
C TYR A 2 -8.71 16.97 -8.60
N LYS A 3 -9.92 16.66 -9.08
CA LYS A 3 -10.92 17.70 -9.43
C LYS A 3 -11.25 18.61 -8.24
N THR A 4 -11.36 18.03 -7.04
CA THR A 4 -11.62 18.78 -5.81
C THR A 4 -10.40 19.63 -5.41
N MET A 5 -9.20 19.07 -5.51
CA MET A 5 -7.95 19.79 -5.24
C MET A 5 -7.74 20.97 -6.20
N ALA A 6 -8.22 20.88 -7.44
CA ALA A 6 -8.09 21.95 -8.43
C ALA A 6 -8.74 23.28 -8.02
N HIS A 7 -9.66 23.29 -7.03
CA HIS A 7 -10.15 24.53 -6.42
C HIS A 7 -9.06 25.30 -5.64
N ASN A 8 -7.94 24.64 -5.28
CA ASN A 8 -6.73 25.26 -4.75
C ASN A 8 -5.53 24.85 -5.64
N PRO A 9 -5.21 25.62 -6.69
CA PRO A 9 -4.23 25.22 -7.70
C PRO A 9 -2.82 25.05 -7.14
N VAL A 10 -2.41 25.87 -6.19
CA VAL A 10 -1.10 25.77 -5.52
C VAL A 10 -0.97 24.44 -4.78
N TYR A 11 -2.00 24.06 -4.04
CA TYR A 11 -2.01 22.78 -3.32
C TYR A 11 -2.07 21.58 -4.27
N MET A 12 -2.86 21.69 -5.35
CA MET A 12 -2.95 20.66 -6.39
C MET A 12 -1.60 20.41 -7.06
N GLU A 13 -0.89 21.47 -7.45
CA GLU A 13 0.43 21.36 -8.06
C GLU A 13 1.45 20.73 -7.10
N ALA A 14 1.50 21.19 -5.85
CA ALA A 14 2.39 20.62 -4.83
C ALA A 14 2.12 19.12 -4.62
N THR A 15 0.84 18.74 -4.53
CA THR A 15 0.40 17.35 -4.39
C THR A 15 0.80 16.52 -5.61
N TRP A 16 0.58 17.05 -6.82
CA TRP A 16 0.92 16.36 -8.06
C TRP A 16 2.42 16.15 -8.22
N ASN A 17 3.23 17.15 -7.87
CA ASN A 17 4.69 17.02 -7.89
C ASN A 17 5.17 15.96 -6.91
N LYS A 18 4.57 15.86 -5.72
CA LYS A 18 4.86 14.77 -4.77
C LYS A 18 4.49 13.40 -5.33
N VAL A 19 3.32 13.26 -5.95
CA VAL A 19 2.89 11.99 -6.56
C VAL A 19 3.85 11.55 -7.66
N LYS A 20 4.25 12.46 -8.56
CA LYS A 20 5.22 12.16 -9.62
C LYS A 20 6.57 11.70 -9.05
N ALA A 21 7.10 12.43 -8.08
CA ALA A 21 8.41 12.13 -7.49
C ALA A 21 8.43 10.77 -6.76
N VAL A 22 7.30 10.30 -6.26
CA VAL A 22 7.21 9.03 -5.52
C VAL A 22 6.81 7.86 -6.43
N LEU A 23 5.72 8.01 -7.19
CA LEU A 23 5.16 6.92 -8.00
C LEU A 23 5.78 6.85 -9.39
N HIS A 24 5.86 7.97 -10.12
CA HIS A 24 6.23 7.97 -11.54
C HIS A 24 7.73 7.95 -11.80
N GLU A 25 8.57 8.41 -10.88
CA GLU A 25 10.01 8.26 -11.03
C GLU A 25 10.41 6.79 -10.91
N GLU A 26 10.97 6.22 -11.98
CA GLU A 26 11.58 4.90 -11.94
C GLU A 26 12.79 4.90 -11.01
N ARG A 27 12.73 4.02 -10.02
CA ARG A 27 13.71 3.89 -8.94
C ARG A 27 13.96 2.38 -8.75
N LYS A 28 14.39 1.99 -7.56
CA LYS A 28 14.62 0.57 -7.23
C LYS A 28 13.35 -0.29 -7.18
N LEU A 29 12.19 0.34 -6.97
CA LEU A 29 10.90 -0.34 -7.01
C LEU A 29 10.18 0.04 -8.30
N ASP A 30 9.66 -0.97 -8.99
CA ASP A 30 8.81 -0.78 -10.17
C ASP A 30 7.43 -0.22 -9.77
N LEU A 31 6.67 0.24 -10.77
CA LEU A 31 5.36 0.84 -10.53
C LEU A 31 4.38 -0.17 -9.93
N LEU A 32 4.42 -1.43 -10.37
CA LEU A 32 3.55 -2.48 -9.86
C LEU A 32 3.74 -2.68 -8.35
N THR A 33 4.98 -2.81 -7.89
CA THR A 33 5.26 -2.94 -6.45
C THR A 33 4.74 -1.72 -5.67
N LYS A 34 4.93 -0.50 -6.21
CA LYS A 34 4.44 0.72 -5.54
C LYS A 34 2.91 0.76 -5.45
N ASP A 35 2.20 0.32 -6.48
CA ASP A 35 0.73 0.29 -6.46
C ASP A 35 0.17 -0.84 -5.58
N ILE A 36 0.87 -1.97 -5.45
CA ILE A 36 0.53 -3.00 -4.44
C ILE A 36 0.67 -2.43 -3.03
N ILE A 37 1.75 -1.70 -2.75
CA ILE A 37 1.94 -1.00 -1.46
C ILE A 37 0.81 0.01 -1.24
N ALA A 38 0.47 0.81 -2.26
CA ALA A 38 -0.59 1.80 -2.16
C ALA A 38 -1.98 1.18 -1.95
N LEU A 39 -2.28 0.04 -2.60
CA LEU A 39 -3.48 -0.76 -2.36
C LEU A 39 -3.52 -1.25 -0.90
N THR A 40 -2.43 -1.84 -0.42
CA THR A 40 -2.30 -2.34 0.96
C THR A 40 -2.58 -1.23 1.98
N VAL A 41 -1.96 -0.06 1.82
CA VAL A 41 -2.18 1.11 2.69
C VAL A 41 -3.64 1.61 2.61
N SER A 42 -4.23 1.58 1.42
CA SER A 42 -5.63 1.98 1.20
C SER A 42 -6.61 1.06 1.93
N VAL A 43 -6.37 -0.26 1.90
CA VAL A 43 -7.17 -1.26 2.62
C VAL A 43 -7.03 -1.08 4.13
N MET A 44 -5.81 -0.95 4.63
CA MET A 44 -5.56 -0.78 6.08
C MET A 44 -6.15 0.54 6.64
N SER A 45 -6.22 1.58 5.82
CA SER A 45 -6.84 2.86 6.20
C SER A 45 -8.34 2.93 5.99
N GLY A 46 -8.95 1.94 5.33
CA GLY A 46 -10.38 1.91 5.03
C GLY A 46 -10.82 2.97 4.00
N CYS A 47 -9.93 3.40 3.10
CA CYS A 47 -10.29 4.38 2.07
C CYS A 47 -10.93 3.71 0.84
N ASP A 48 -12.26 3.58 0.81
CA ASP A 48 -12.99 2.94 -0.30
C ASP A 48 -12.61 3.48 -1.69
N TYR A 49 -12.52 4.81 -1.81
CA TYR A 49 -12.09 5.46 -3.06
C TYR A 49 -10.68 5.02 -3.48
N CYS A 50 -9.75 4.98 -2.53
CA CYS A 50 -8.37 4.63 -2.78
C CYS A 50 -8.24 3.14 -3.12
N ILE A 51 -8.98 2.28 -2.41
CA ILE A 51 -9.06 0.83 -2.68
C ILE A 51 -9.49 0.62 -4.13
N SER A 52 -10.59 1.24 -4.55
CA SER A 52 -11.08 1.12 -5.93
C SER A 52 -10.04 1.56 -6.96
N VAL A 53 -9.37 2.69 -6.74
CA VAL A 53 -8.34 3.23 -7.64
C VAL A 53 -7.16 2.28 -7.76
N TYR A 54 -6.60 1.81 -6.65
CA TYR A 54 -5.40 0.98 -6.68
C TYR A 54 -5.68 -0.47 -7.05
N THR A 55 -6.88 -1.01 -6.77
CA THR A 55 -7.31 -2.30 -7.33
C THR A 55 -7.37 -2.24 -8.86
N ALA A 56 -7.91 -1.16 -9.44
CA ALA A 56 -7.92 -1.00 -10.90
C ALA A 56 -6.50 -0.84 -11.48
N ALA A 57 -5.63 -0.11 -10.78
CA ALA A 57 -4.24 0.10 -11.21
C ALA A 57 -3.46 -1.22 -11.29
N VAL A 58 -3.49 -2.04 -10.24
CA VAL A 58 -2.76 -3.32 -10.24
C VAL A 58 -3.33 -4.32 -11.24
N ARG A 59 -4.66 -4.33 -11.45
CA ARG A 59 -5.29 -5.15 -12.52
C ARG A 59 -4.82 -4.75 -13.90
N ASN A 60 -4.74 -3.45 -14.16
CA ASN A 60 -4.25 -2.93 -15.44
C ASN A 60 -2.77 -3.30 -15.69
N MET A 61 -2.01 -3.60 -14.63
CA MET A 61 -0.64 -4.11 -14.71
C MET A 61 -0.53 -5.63 -14.72
N GLY A 62 -1.65 -6.35 -14.79
CA GLY A 62 -1.68 -7.79 -15.02
C GLY A 62 -1.96 -8.66 -13.80
N LEU A 63 -2.24 -8.08 -12.62
CA LEU A 63 -2.71 -8.89 -11.47
C LEU A 63 -4.14 -9.37 -11.71
N ASP A 64 -4.36 -10.66 -11.54
CA ASP A 64 -5.67 -11.29 -11.60
C ASP A 64 -6.33 -11.36 -10.22
N ASP A 65 -7.49 -12.01 -10.16
CA ASP A 65 -8.25 -12.14 -8.92
C ASP A 65 -7.52 -13.01 -7.88
N GLU A 66 -6.71 -13.99 -8.31
CA GLU A 66 -5.91 -14.83 -7.41
C GLU A 66 -4.81 -14.02 -6.75
N ALA A 67 -4.06 -13.20 -7.50
CA ALA A 67 -3.03 -12.32 -6.97
C ALA A 67 -3.61 -11.25 -6.02
N ILE A 68 -4.80 -10.70 -6.34
CA ILE A 68 -5.47 -9.76 -5.46
C ILE A 68 -5.92 -10.45 -4.17
N LEU A 69 -6.46 -11.65 -4.25
CA LEU A 69 -6.82 -12.45 -3.08
C LEU A 69 -5.59 -12.71 -2.21
N GLU A 70 -4.44 -13.05 -2.81
CA GLU A 70 -3.18 -13.26 -2.10
C GLU A 70 -2.71 -11.98 -1.38
N ILE A 71 -2.82 -10.81 -2.01
CA ILE A 71 -2.55 -9.54 -1.32
C ILE A 71 -3.46 -9.37 -0.09
N MET A 72 -4.76 -9.67 -0.22
CA MET A 72 -5.70 -9.52 0.89
C MET A 72 -5.44 -10.50 2.03
N THR A 73 -5.02 -11.75 1.74
CA THR A 73 -4.67 -12.72 2.79
C THR A 73 -3.39 -12.33 3.52
N VAL A 74 -2.41 -11.73 2.82
CA VAL A 74 -1.22 -11.12 3.46
C VAL A 74 -1.63 -9.98 4.39
N VAL A 75 -2.52 -9.07 3.94
CA VAL A 75 -3.03 -7.98 4.78
C VAL A 75 -3.75 -8.51 6.02
N ASP A 76 -4.60 -9.51 5.87
CA ASP A 76 -5.33 -10.15 6.98
C ASP A 76 -4.37 -10.74 8.02
N LEU A 77 -3.43 -11.58 7.57
CA LEU A 77 -2.44 -12.24 8.42
C LEU A 77 -1.66 -11.22 9.25
N PHE A 78 -1.05 -10.23 8.61
CA PHE A 78 -0.23 -9.26 9.32
C PHE A 78 -1.06 -8.30 10.17
N SER A 79 -2.29 -7.97 9.76
CA SER A 79 -3.20 -7.20 10.61
C SER A 79 -3.54 -7.95 11.91
N GLY A 80 -3.72 -9.26 11.85
CA GLY A 80 -3.94 -10.13 13.01
C GLY A 80 -2.70 -10.23 13.90
N LEU A 81 -1.55 -10.60 13.32
CA LEU A 81 -0.28 -10.74 14.05
C LEU A 81 0.16 -9.43 14.71
N ASN A 82 0.01 -8.29 14.01
CA ASN A 82 0.36 -6.98 14.57
C ASN A 82 -0.51 -6.65 15.79
N LYS A 83 -1.80 -6.97 15.76
CA LYS A 83 -2.70 -6.78 16.91
C LYS A 83 -2.33 -7.68 18.08
N PHE A 84 -2.00 -8.94 17.81
CA PHE A 84 -1.54 -9.89 18.83
C PHE A 84 -0.27 -9.40 19.53
N ASN A 85 0.74 -9.01 18.75
CA ASN A 85 2.00 -8.51 19.29
C ASN A 85 1.81 -7.22 20.09
N SER A 86 1.01 -6.28 19.55
CA SER A 86 0.76 -4.99 20.20
C SER A 86 -0.06 -5.14 21.48
N SER A 87 -1.03 -6.05 21.53
CA SER A 87 -1.90 -6.23 22.69
C SER A 87 -1.18 -6.88 23.88
N LEU A 88 -0.23 -7.77 23.59
CA LEU A 88 0.57 -8.46 24.60
C LEU A 88 1.88 -7.74 24.93
N GLN A 89 2.21 -6.65 24.22
CA GLN A 89 3.50 -5.96 24.32
C GLN A 89 4.67 -6.96 24.23
N VAL A 90 4.62 -7.84 23.23
CA VAL A 90 5.63 -8.88 23.05
C VAL A 90 7.01 -8.25 22.94
N ASP A 91 7.94 -8.72 23.76
CA ASP A 91 9.33 -8.26 23.75
C ASP A 91 10.00 -8.53 22.41
N HIS A 92 10.95 -7.67 22.05
CA HIS A 92 11.75 -7.88 20.86
C HIS A 92 12.75 -9.02 21.07
N ASP A 93 12.91 -9.85 20.04
CA ASP A 93 14.00 -10.84 19.99
C ASP A 93 15.36 -10.14 20.03
N GLU A 94 16.36 -10.73 20.70
CA GLU A 94 17.74 -10.21 20.73
C GLU A 94 18.38 -10.15 19.33
N LYS A 95 17.92 -11.00 18.41
CA LYS A 95 18.35 -11.04 17.01
C LYS A 95 17.14 -10.90 16.10
N PRO A 96 17.23 -10.15 14.99
CA PRO A 96 16.13 -10.04 14.04
C PRO A 96 15.72 -11.41 13.50
N TRP A 97 14.43 -11.71 13.58
CA TRP A 97 13.83 -12.86 12.90
C TRP A 97 13.57 -12.52 11.42
N TYR A 98 14.08 -13.34 10.51
CA TYR A 98 13.97 -13.12 9.06
C TYR A 98 12.88 -13.94 8.35
N GLY A 99 12.04 -14.67 9.10
CA GLY A 99 11.00 -15.52 8.52
C GLY A 99 11.13 -17.00 8.85
N CYS A 100 10.16 -17.80 8.40
CA CYS A 100 10.16 -19.27 8.52
C CYS A 100 11.13 -19.98 7.55
N GLY A 101 11.90 -19.24 6.75
CA GLY A 101 12.95 -19.77 5.88
C GLY A 101 14.23 -19.01 6.15
N GLY A 102 15.23 -19.71 6.72
CA GLY A 102 16.58 -19.16 6.89
C GLY A 102 17.31 -18.96 5.57
#